data_AF-A0A9D4Q7D2-F1
#
_entry.id   AF-A0A9D4Q7D2-F1
#
_cell.length_a   1.000
_cell.length_b   1.000
_cell.length_c   1.000
_cell.angle_alpha   90.00
_cell.angle_beta   90.00
_cell.angle_gamma   90.00
#
_symmetry.space_group_name_H-M   'P 1'
#
loop_
_entity.id
_entity.type
_entity.pdbx_description
1 polymer ?
#
loop_
_entity_poly.entity_id
_entity_poly.type
_entity_poly.pdbx_seq_one_letter_code
_entity_poly.pdbx_strand_id
1 'polypeptide(L)'
;MKQLAADSVIVVTEATKKPPVEVWFLGKGDGEILAAHCTCMAENGEARSHIAALLLYVDYGVRAREERSCTDGLNSWLPPAVKKLEVRPTAVDLSSSAMKRRRIDTATSATRAPHP
;
A
#
# COMPACT_ATOMS: atom_id res chain seq x y z
N MET A 1 -16.88 14.21 13.27
CA MET A 1 -15.94 14.75 14.28
C MET A 1 -14.59 14.88 13.61
N LYS A 2 -13.97 16.06 13.72
CA LYS A 2 -12.86 16.53 12.88
C LYS A 2 -11.56 15.85 13.30
N GLN A 3 -10.92 15.11 12.39
CA GLN A 3 -9.52 14.70 12.57
C GLN A 3 -8.68 15.94 12.25
N LEU A 4 -8.01 16.52 13.26
CA LEU A 4 -7.07 17.62 13.04
C LEU A 4 -5.94 17.11 12.12
N ALA A 5 -5.73 17.82 11.02
CA ALA A 5 -4.60 17.56 10.13
C ALA A 5 -3.32 17.92 10.89
N ALA A 6 -2.40 16.96 10.97
CA ALA A 6 -1.09 17.18 11.54
C ALA A 6 -0.25 17.97 10.54
N ASP A 7 -0.27 19.30 10.66
CA ASP A 7 0.65 20.19 9.97
C ASP A 7 2.08 19.87 10.46
N SER A 8 2.81 19.07 9.68
CA SER A 8 4.12 18.56 10.07
C SER A 8 5.20 19.37 9.36
N VAL A 9 6.05 20.04 10.13
CA VAL A 9 7.24 20.71 9.61
C VAL A 9 8.41 19.74 9.71
N ILE A 10 8.98 19.34 8.58
CA ILE A 10 10.17 18.50 8.55
C ILE A 10 11.36 19.35 8.14
N VAL A 11 12.37 19.38 9.00
CA VAL A 11 13.65 20.07 8.77
C VAL A 11 14.70 19.03 8.39
N VAL A 12 15.27 19.17 7.21
CA VAL A 12 16.37 18.34 6.71
C VAL A 12 17.62 19.20 6.62
N THR A 13 18.66 18.79 7.34
CA THR A 13 19.96 19.47 7.37
C THR A 13 21.00 18.66 6.61
N GLU A 14 21.66 19.28 5.63
CA GLU A 14 22.83 18.73 4.96
C GLU A 14 24.10 19.13 5.73
N ALA A 15 24.91 18.15 6.14
CA ALA A 15 26.24 18.41 6.69
C ALA A 15 27.30 18.39 5.58
N THR A 16 27.57 19.54 4.97
CA THR A 16 28.73 19.76 4.09
C THR A 16 29.83 20.55 4.80
N LYS A 17 31.04 20.64 4.21
CA LYS A 17 32.14 21.48 4.74
C LYS A 17 31.82 22.99 4.75
N LYS A 18 30.71 23.39 4.14
CA LYS A 18 30.16 24.75 4.10
C LYS A 18 29.19 24.95 5.28
N PRO A 19 28.79 26.19 5.64
CA PRO A 19 27.74 26.39 6.63
C PRO A 19 26.51 25.51 6.32
N PRO A 20 25.92 24.83 7.33
CA PRO A 20 24.85 23.88 7.10
C PRO A 20 23.68 24.54 6.37
N VAL A 21 23.23 23.89 5.29
CA VAL A 21 22.01 24.33 4.60
C VAL A 21 20.82 23.72 5.31
N GLU A 22 19.94 24.59 5.77
CA GLU A 22 18.66 24.20 6.35
C GLU A 22 17.62 24.17 5.24
N VAL A 23 16.99 23.03 5.04
CA VAL A 23 15.87 22.85 4.12
C VAL A 23 14.65 22.45 4.93
N TRP A 24 13.54 23.13 4.72
CA TRP A 24 12.28 22.82 5.37
C TRP A 24 11.15 22.74 4.34
N PHE A 25 10.13 21.96 4.68
CA PHE A 25 8.88 21.94 3.95
C PHE A 25 7.68 21.84 4.88
N LEU A 26 6.55 22.32 4.38
CA LEU A 26 5.24 22.17 4.97
C LEU A 26 4.44 21.22 4.07
N GLY A 27 3.94 20.13 4.66
CA GLY A 27 3.14 19.16 3.94
C GLY A 27 2.08 18.50 4.82
N LYS A 28 1.14 17.84 4.16
CA LYS A 28 0.08 17.04 4.80
C LYS A 28 0.55 15.60 4.97
N GLY A 29 -0.15 14.84 5.83
CA GLY A 29 0.19 13.45 6.14
C GLY A 29 0.00 12.45 4.97
N ASP A 30 -0.66 12.86 3.90
CA ASP A 30 -0.77 12.11 2.64
C ASP A 30 0.41 12.33 1.69
N GLY A 31 1.32 13.26 2.03
CA GLY A 31 2.48 13.62 1.22
C GLY A 31 2.28 14.81 0.29
N GLU A 32 1.13 15.48 0.33
CA GLU A 32 0.94 16.75 -0.38
C GLU A 32 1.86 17.83 0.21
N ILE A 33 2.68 18.47 -0.65
CA ILE A 33 3.58 19.56 -0.24
C ILE A 33 2.92 20.91 -0.51
N LEU A 34 2.78 21.73 0.53
CA LEU A 34 2.21 23.07 0.47
C LEU A 34 3.28 24.15 0.22
N ALA A 35 4.46 23.99 0.82
CA ALA A 35 5.58 24.92 0.66
C ALA A 35 6.90 24.21 0.96
N ALA A 36 7.98 24.64 0.31
CA ALA A 36 9.34 24.18 0.60
C ALA A 36 10.33 25.33 0.40
N HIS A 37 11.39 25.36 1.22
CA HIS A 37 12.39 26.42 1.20
C HIS A 37 13.75 25.91 1.67
N CYS A 38 14.83 26.49 1.16
CA CYS A 38 16.19 26.30 1.68
C CYS A 38 16.77 27.65 2.11
N THR A 39 17.67 27.65 3.11
CA THR A 39 18.49 28.82 3.48
C THR A 39 19.72 29.00 2.58
N CYS A 40 19.84 28.20 1.52
CA CYS A 40 20.98 28.23 0.64
C CYS A 40 21.04 29.54 -0.17
N MET A 41 22.11 30.32 0.05
CA MET A 41 22.45 31.47 -0.81
C MET A 41 23.04 30.95 -2.12
N ALA A 42 22.17 30.59 -3.07
CA ALA A 42 22.57 30.45 -4.46
C ALA A 42 22.16 31.74 -5.19
N GLU A 43 23.14 32.58 -5.50
CA GLU A 43 23.04 33.65 -6.49
C GLU A 43 23.22 33.01 -7.87
N ASN A 44 22.14 32.49 -8.46
CA ASN A 44 21.92 32.28 -9.90
C ASN A 44 20.66 31.44 -10.09
N GLY A 45 19.87 31.77 -11.12
CA GLY A 45 18.53 31.25 -11.40
C GLY A 45 18.42 29.77 -11.79
N GLU A 46 19.23 28.89 -11.21
CA GLU A 46 19.03 27.45 -11.27
C GLU A 46 18.10 27.04 -10.13
N ALA A 47 17.12 26.18 -10.42
CA ALA A 47 16.28 25.60 -9.38
C ALA A 47 17.19 24.94 -8.33
N ARG A 48 17.09 25.45 -7.10
CA ARG A 48 17.81 25.01 -5.91
C ARG A 48 17.68 23.48 -5.72
N SER A 49 18.70 22.74 -6.16
CA SER A 49 18.70 21.27 -6.29
C SER A 49 18.35 20.51 -5.00
N HIS A 50 18.64 21.11 -3.86
CA HIS A 50 18.26 20.61 -2.53
C HIS A 50 16.73 20.55 -2.33
N ILE A 51 15.97 21.54 -2.82
CA ILE A 51 14.50 21.50 -2.74
C ILE A 51 13.97 20.39 -3.67
N ALA A 52 14.52 20.28 -4.88
CA ALA A 52 14.13 19.23 -5.82
C ALA A 52 14.40 17.82 -5.25
N ALA A 53 15.57 17.59 -4.65
CA ALA A 53 15.92 16.33 -4.02
C ALA A 53 14.99 15.98 -2.86
N LEU A 54 14.63 16.97 -2.03
CA LEU A 54 13.69 16.80 -0.93
C LEU A 54 12.29 16.41 -1.43
N LEU A 55 11.77 17.12 -2.43
CA LEU A 55 10.46 16.82 -3.02
C LEU A 55 10.43 15.41 -3.63
N LEU A 56 11.52 15.01 -4.30
CA LEU A 56 11.64 13.67 -4.87
C LEU A 56 11.68 12.58 -3.78
N TYR A 57 12.36 12.85 -2.67
CA TYR A 57 12.38 11.94 -1.52
C TYR A 57 10.98 11.71 -0.94
N VAL A 58 10.20 12.79 -0.80
CA VAL A 58 8.80 12.68 -0.32
C VAL A 58 7.94 11.90 -1.31
N ASP A 59 7.99 12.23 -2.61
CA ASP A 59 7.25 11.52 -3.65
C ASP A 59 7.56 10.02 -3.65
N TYR A 60 8.84 9.65 -3.55
CA TYR A 60 9.25 8.25 -3.43
C TYR A 60 8.70 7.58 -2.16
N GLY A 61 8.74 8.28 -1.02
CA GLY A 61 8.17 7.78 0.23
C GLY A 61 6.66 7.54 0.16
N VAL A 62 5.92 8.42 -0.50
CA VAL A 62 4.48 8.28 -0.74
C VAL A 62 4.21 7.07 -1.63
N ARG A 63 4.91 6.97 -2.77
CA ARG A 63 4.78 5.83 -3.68
C ARG A 63 5.08 4.50 -3.00
N ALA A 64 6.19 4.43 -2.26
CA ALA A 64 6.55 3.23 -1.50
C ALA A 64 5.53 2.86 -0.41
N ARG A 65 4.73 3.82 0.07
CA ARG A 65 3.61 3.56 1.00
C ARG A 65 2.38 3.04 0.27
N GLU A 66 2.06 3.59 -0.91
CA GLU A 66 0.89 3.21 -1.71
C GLU A 66 1.08 1.87 -2.43
N GLU A 67 2.31 1.56 -2.85
CA GLU A 67 2.67 0.36 -3.59
C GLU A 67 2.99 -0.84 -2.67
N ARG A 68 2.69 -0.73 -1.36
CA ARG A 68 2.89 -1.84 -0.41
C ARG A 68 2.04 -3.04 -0.81
N SER A 69 2.72 -4.14 -1.11
CA SER A 69 2.10 -5.43 -1.36
C SER A 69 1.43 -5.95 -0.09
N CYS A 70 0.42 -6.81 -0.27
CA CYS A 70 -0.18 -7.56 0.84
C CYS A 70 0.83 -8.43 1.62
N THR A 71 2.03 -8.64 1.06
CA THR A 71 3.15 -9.33 1.70
C THR A 71 4.08 -8.42 2.53
N ASP A 72 3.99 -7.10 2.37
CA ASP A 72 4.88 -6.14 3.06
C ASP A 72 4.43 -5.83 4.50
N GLY A 73 3.20 -6.25 4.85
CA GLY A 73 2.68 -6.22 6.22
C GLY A 73 2.85 -7.56 6.95
N LEU A 74 2.59 -7.54 8.26
CA LEU A 74 2.43 -8.79 9.01
C LEU A 74 1.37 -9.67 8.32
N ASN A 75 1.72 -10.94 8.10
CA ASN A 75 0.98 -11.90 7.31
C ASN A 75 -0.40 -12.25 7.93
N SER A 76 -1.38 -11.38 7.81
CA SER A 76 -2.75 -11.66 8.26
C SER A 76 -3.41 -12.81 7.50
N TRP A 77 -2.90 -13.16 6.32
CA TRP A 77 -3.44 -14.26 5.50
C TRP A 77 -2.94 -15.64 5.96
N LEU A 78 -1.73 -15.72 6.50
CA LEU A 78 -1.17 -17.00 6.94
C LEU A 78 -1.76 -17.33 8.30
N PRO A 79 -2.37 -18.51 8.48
CA PRO A 79 -2.72 -18.96 9.80
C PRO A 79 -1.44 -18.99 10.66
N PRO A 80 -1.52 -18.60 11.95
CA PRO A 80 -0.38 -18.62 12.85
C PRO A 80 0.25 -20.02 12.83
N ALA A 81 1.57 -20.11 13.01
CA ALA A 81 2.30 -21.39 12.94
C ALA A 81 1.73 -22.41 13.95
N VAL A 82 0.83 -23.28 13.47
CA VAL A 82 0.14 -24.26 14.31
C VAL A 82 1.07 -25.46 14.49
N LYS A 83 1.63 -25.64 15.69
CA LYS A 83 2.56 -26.74 16.00
C LYS A 83 1.86 -28.11 16.12
N LYS A 84 0.55 -28.12 16.33
CA LYS A 84 -0.26 -29.34 16.49
C LYS A 84 -1.67 -29.10 15.94
N LEU A 85 -1.92 -29.58 14.73
CA LEU A 85 -3.28 -29.67 14.18
C LEU A 85 -3.86 -31.02 14.60
N GLU A 86 -4.97 -31.00 15.33
CA GLU A 86 -5.77 -32.20 15.49
C GLU A 86 -6.52 -32.45 14.18
N VAL A 87 -6.07 -33.47 13.45
CA VAL A 87 -6.68 -33.85 12.17
C VAL A 87 -8.01 -34.52 12.47
N ARG A 88 -9.11 -33.78 12.32
CA ARG A 88 -10.46 -34.35 12.30
C ARG A 88 -10.83 -34.67 10.85
N PRO A 89 -11.00 -35.96 10.47
CA PRO A 89 -11.47 -36.29 9.14
C PRO A 89 -12.89 -35.74 8.99
N THR A 90 -13.01 -34.73 8.14
CA THR A 90 -14.30 -34.20 7.70
C THR A 90 -14.57 -34.81 6.34
N ALA A 91 -15.78 -35.33 6.10
CA ALA A 91 -16.18 -35.84 4.80
C ALA A 91 -16.32 -34.69 3.81
N VAL A 92 -15.20 -34.25 3.25
CA VAL A 92 -15.18 -33.23 2.19
C VAL A 92 -15.40 -33.96 0.86
N ASP A 93 -16.49 -33.64 0.17
CA ASP A 93 -16.75 -34.16 -1.18
C ASP A 93 -15.78 -33.50 -2.16
N LEU A 94 -14.71 -34.24 -2.52
CA LEU A 94 -13.70 -33.84 -3.49
C LEU A 94 -14.15 -34.08 -4.94
N SER A 95 -15.46 -34.20 -5.19
CA SER A 95 -15.97 -34.36 -6.55
C SER A 95 -15.50 -33.21 -7.43
N SER A 96 -14.84 -33.57 -8.54
CA SER A 96 -14.31 -32.63 -9.51
C SER A 96 -15.40 -31.68 -10.01
N SER A 97 -15.00 -30.49 -10.45
CA SER A 97 -15.88 -29.51 -11.11
C SER A 97 -16.67 -30.13 -12.28
N ALA A 98 -16.09 -31.12 -12.97
CA ALA A 98 -16.76 -31.88 -14.01
C ALA A 98 -17.89 -32.76 -13.46
N MET A 99 -17.69 -33.39 -12.31
CA MET A 99 -18.66 -34.27 -11.66
C MET A 99 -19.81 -33.47 -11.03
N LYS A 100 -19.50 -32.27 -10.50
CA LYS A 100 -20.50 -31.30 -10.04
C LYS A 100 -21.34 -30.75 -11.19
N ARG A 101 -20.72 -30.37 -12.33
CA ARG A 101 -21.44 -29.93 -13.53
C ARG A 101 -22.41 -30.99 -14.04
N ARG A 102 -21.95 -32.25 -14.18
CA ARG A 102 -22.81 -33.37 -14.60
C ARG A 102 -24.04 -33.55 -13.71
N ARG A 103 -23.90 -33.43 -12.39
CA ARG A 103 -25.04 -33.53 -11.44
C ARG A 103 -26.07 -32.42 -11.63
N ILE A 104 -25.61 -31.20 -11.95
CA ILE A 104 -26.50 -30.05 -12.20
C ILE A 104 -27.22 -30.25 -13.54
N ASP A 105 -26.50 -30.68 -14.57
CA ASP A 105 -27.05 -30.91 -15.90
C ASP A 105 -28.13 -32.01 -15.87
N THR A 106 -27.92 -33.09 -15.11
CA THR A 106 -28.91 -34.16 -14.94
C THR A 106 -30.10 -33.75 -14.07
N ALA A 107 -29.91 -32.90 -13.06
CA ALA A 107 -31.02 -32.38 -12.26
C ALA A 107 -31.91 -31.41 -13.06
N THR A 108 -31.29 -30.62 -13.94
CA THR A 108 -31.99 -29.64 -14.78
C THR A 108 -32.75 -30.32 -15.92
N SER A 109 -32.21 -31.41 -16.49
CA SER A 109 -32.89 -32.17 -17.54
C SER A 109 -34.09 -32.97 -17.01
N ALA A 110 -34.08 -33.41 -15.74
CA ALA A 110 -35.21 -34.09 -15.10
C ALA A 110 -36.43 -33.18 -14.84
N THR A 111 -36.22 -31.86 -14.76
CA THR A 111 -37.31 -30.89 -14.49
C THR A 111 -38.06 -30.45 -15.76
N ARG A 112 -37.50 -30.72 -16.96
CA ARG A 112 -38.17 -30.48 -18.25
C ARG A 112 -38.86 -31.74 -18.75
N ALA A 113 -39.95 -32.15 -18.09
CA ALA A 113 -40.93 -33.00 -18.76
C ALA A 113 -41.66 -32.17 -19.85
N PRO A 114 -41.92 -32.71 -21.05
CA PRO A 114 -42.69 -32.00 -22.06
C PRO A 114 -44.13 -31.80 -21.56
N HIS A 115 -44.58 -30.54 -21.49
CA HIS A 115 -46.00 -30.26 -21.37
C HIS A 115 -46.70 -30.60 -22.71
N PRO A 116 -47.90 -31.21 -22.67
CA PRO A 116 -48.65 -31.62 -23.87
C PRO A 116 -49.12 -30.43 -24.71
#